data_AF-A0A7W5ZYN4-F1
#
_entry.id   AF-A0A7W5ZYN4-F1
#
_cell.length_a   1.000
_cell.length_b   1.000
_cell.length_c   1.000
_cell.angle_alpha   90.00
_cell.angle_beta   90.00
_cell.angle_gamma   90.00
#
_symmetry.space_group_name_H-M   'P 1'
#
loop_
_entity.id
_entity.type
_entity.pdbx_description
1 polymer ?
#
loop_
_entity_poly.entity_id
_entity_poly.type
_entity_poly.pdbx_seq_one_letter_code
_entity_poly.pdbx_strand_id
1 'polypeptide(L)'
;MKGIFKGAMMASVVAMGLGLSACDSAKENAAEDQADAVRQSSEAAADTMEDKADAMGGASEDAMENKADAVRDMGEKKADKMEDQADKIPG
;
A
#
# COMPACT_ATOMS: atom_id res chain seq x y z
N MET A 1 -7.32 28.38 7.99
CA MET A 1 -7.00 27.36 9.00
C MET A 1 -7.08 25.99 8.35
N LYS A 2 -5.96 25.30 8.18
CA LYS A 2 -5.89 23.89 7.77
C LYS A 2 -4.77 23.29 8.60
N GLY A 3 -5.18 22.59 9.66
CA GLY A 3 -4.34 22.19 10.77
C GLY A 3 -3.64 20.85 10.51
N ILE A 4 -2.37 20.80 10.92
CA ILE A 4 -1.83 19.78 11.84
C ILE A 4 -2.44 18.37 11.79
N PHE A 5 -1.86 17.50 10.96
CA PHE A 5 -1.57 16.10 11.27
C PHE A 5 -0.03 15.98 11.16
N LYS A 6 0.81 16.09 12.19
CA LYS A 6 0.82 15.51 13.54
C LYS A 6 0.91 13.97 13.48
N GLY A 7 2.15 13.48 13.48
CA GLY A 7 2.48 12.22 14.15
C GLY A 7 2.96 11.05 13.30
N ALA A 8 3.99 11.21 12.47
CA ALA A 8 4.83 10.06 12.09
C ALA A 8 5.80 9.76 13.23
N MET A 9 5.30 9.15 14.30
CA MET A 9 6.09 8.55 15.37
C MET A 9 5.83 7.05 15.31
N MET A 10 6.78 6.27 14.79
CA MET A 10 6.98 4.87 15.16
C MET A 10 8.47 4.53 15.03
N ALA A 11 9.22 4.93 16.05
CA ALA A 11 10.48 4.29 16.38
C ALA A 11 10.16 3.13 17.33
N SER A 12 10.14 1.91 16.81
CA SER A 12 10.11 0.69 17.63
C SER A 12 11.29 -0.19 17.25
N VAL A 13 12.30 -0.07 18.10
CA VAL A 13 13.40 -1.01 18.25
C VAL A 13 12.84 -2.41 18.47
N VAL A 14 13.19 -3.35 17.60
CA VAL A 14 13.22 -4.78 17.95
C VAL A 14 14.63 -5.30 17.66
N ALA A 15 15.45 -5.25 18.71
CA ALA A 15 16.62 -6.07 18.84
C ALA A 15 16.21 -7.31 19.64
N MET A 16 16.19 -8.50 19.04
CA MET A 16 16.49 -9.77 19.72
C MET A 16 16.93 -10.80 18.69
N GLY A 17 18.18 -11.24 18.81
CA GLY A 17 18.69 -12.37 18.05
C GLY A 17 18.12 -13.68 18.58
N LEU A 18 17.63 -14.53 17.68
CA LEU A 18 17.62 -15.99 17.79
C LEU A 18 17.84 -16.52 16.37
N GLY A 19 19.00 -17.13 16.16
CA GLY A 19 19.43 -17.64 14.86
C GLY A 19 18.48 -18.70 14.32
N LEU A 20 18.27 -18.65 13.01
CA LEU A 20 17.47 -19.54 12.15
C LEU A 20 15.97 -19.22 11.97
N SER A 21 15.19 -18.87 13.00
CA SER A 21 13.76 -18.49 12.81
C SER A 21 13.55 -17.03 12.38
N ALA A 22 14.54 -16.15 12.57
CA ALA A 22 14.48 -14.77 12.10
C ALA A 22 14.70 -14.63 10.58
N CYS A 23 15.18 -15.67 9.90
CA CYS A 23 15.40 -15.62 8.45
C CYS A 23 14.08 -15.81 7.66
N ASP A 24 13.17 -16.65 8.18
CA ASP A 24 11.87 -16.86 7.57
C ASP A 24 10.95 -15.65 7.80
N SER A 25 10.95 -15.05 9.00
CA SER A 25 10.26 -13.77 9.25
C SER A 25 10.84 -12.60 8.46
N ALA A 26 12.13 -12.59 8.13
CA ALA A 26 12.70 -11.55 7.26
C ALA A 26 12.19 -11.66 5.82
N LYS A 27 11.83 -12.87 5.39
CA LYS A 27 11.32 -13.14 4.04
C LYS A 27 9.81 -12.86 3.94
N GLU A 28 9.07 -13.20 4.99
CA GLU A 28 7.68 -12.78 5.21
C GLU A 28 7.57 -11.25 5.23
N ASN A 29 8.32 -10.57 6.12
CA ASN A 29 8.34 -9.11 6.20
C ASN A 29 8.73 -8.46 4.86
N ALA A 30 9.73 -9.01 4.14
CA ALA A 30 10.11 -8.46 2.84
C ALA A 30 9.01 -8.64 1.77
N ALA A 31 8.17 -9.66 1.89
CA ALA A 31 7.02 -9.86 1.01
C ALA A 31 5.85 -8.94 1.38
N GLU A 32 5.59 -8.74 2.67
CA GLU A 32 4.63 -7.74 3.19
C GLU A 32 5.03 -6.32 2.77
N ASP A 33 6.30 -5.93 2.96
CA ASP A 33 6.84 -4.62 2.55
C ASP A 33 6.63 -4.37 1.05
N GLN A 34 6.75 -5.42 0.23
CA GLN A 34 6.49 -5.33 -1.21
C GLN A 34 5.00 -5.19 -1.51
N ALA A 35 4.13 -5.87 -0.77
CA ALA A 35 2.68 -5.74 -0.91
C ALA A 35 2.24 -4.31 -0.58
N ASP A 36 2.75 -3.76 0.53
CA ASP A 36 2.52 -2.38 0.95
C ASP A 36 3.01 -1.37 -0.08
N ALA A 37 4.20 -1.58 -0.65
CA ALA A 37 4.71 -0.73 -1.72
C ALA A 37 3.80 -0.76 -2.97
N VAL A 38 3.22 -1.91 -3.32
CA VAL A 38 2.25 -2.03 -4.41
C VAL A 38 0.95 -1.29 -4.09
N ARG A 39 0.44 -1.44 -2.86
CA ARG A 39 -0.76 -0.75 -2.38
C ARG A 39 -0.56 0.77 -2.44
N GLN A 40 0.48 1.29 -1.81
CA GLN A 40 0.82 2.71 -1.81
C GLN A 40 1.06 3.27 -3.21
N SER A 41 1.75 2.53 -4.08
CA SER A 41 1.98 2.97 -5.46
C SER A 41 0.68 3.06 -6.26
N SER A 42 -0.29 2.18 -5.98
CA SER A 42 -1.58 2.15 -6.68
C SER A 42 -2.51 3.23 -6.15
N GLU A 43 -2.53 3.45 -4.83
CA GLU A 43 -3.21 4.58 -4.19
C GLU A 43 -2.69 5.92 -4.73
N ALA A 44 -1.37 6.15 -4.72
CA ALA A 44 -0.79 7.39 -5.23
C ALA A 44 -1.11 7.64 -6.72
N ALA A 45 -1.18 6.56 -7.52
CA ALA A 45 -1.58 6.64 -8.92
C ALA A 45 -3.06 6.99 -9.07
N ALA A 46 -3.94 6.36 -8.28
CA ALA A 46 -5.37 6.65 -8.23
C ALA A 46 -5.63 8.11 -7.78
N ASP A 47 -4.96 8.56 -6.72
CA ASP A 47 -5.08 9.94 -6.22
C ASP A 47 -4.65 10.95 -7.29
N THR A 48 -3.57 10.66 -8.04
CA THR A 48 -3.16 11.51 -9.18
C THR A 48 -4.20 11.52 -10.31
N MET A 49 -4.96 10.44 -10.48
CA MET A 49 -6.05 10.36 -11.45
C MET A 49 -7.28 11.14 -10.98
N GLU A 50 -7.63 11.07 -9.70
CA GLU A 50 -8.70 11.83 -9.06
C GLU A 50 -8.42 13.34 -9.10
N ASP A 51 -7.21 13.77 -8.72
CA ASP A 51 -6.79 15.18 -8.84
C ASP A 51 -6.95 15.73 -10.26
N LYS A 52 -6.74 14.88 -11.28
CA LYS A 52 -6.94 15.24 -12.68
C LYS A 52 -8.42 15.23 -13.06
N ALA A 53 -9.20 14.29 -12.51
CA ALA A 53 -10.65 14.19 -12.72
C ALA A 53 -11.36 15.45 -12.21
N ASP A 54 -11.04 15.86 -10.99
CA ASP A 54 -11.54 17.08 -10.34
C ASP A 54 -11.27 18.33 -11.19
N ALA A 55 -10.11 18.38 -11.85
CA ALA A 55 -9.75 19.49 -12.73
C ALA A 55 -10.52 19.49 -14.06
N MET A 56 -11.08 18.36 -14.48
CA MET A 56 -11.85 18.23 -15.73
C MET A 56 -13.32 18.57 -15.55
N GLY A 57 -13.96 18.07 -14.49
CA GLY A 57 -15.39 18.21 -14.22
C GLY A 57 -16.32 17.42 -15.15
N GLY A 58 -17.54 17.14 -14.68
CA GLY A 58 -18.65 16.62 -15.50
C GLY A 58 -18.46 15.16 -15.95
N ALA A 59 -19.03 14.74 -17.08
CA ALA A 59 -18.98 13.32 -17.48
C ALA A 59 -17.56 12.74 -17.70
N SER A 60 -16.55 13.61 -17.87
CA SER A 60 -15.14 13.22 -17.97
C SER A 60 -14.50 12.95 -16.61
N GLU A 61 -14.99 13.61 -15.55
CA GLU A 61 -14.62 13.40 -14.14
C GLU A 61 -15.04 11.99 -13.72
N ASP A 62 -16.33 11.66 -13.83
CA ASP A 62 -16.87 10.33 -13.51
C ASP A 62 -16.08 9.21 -14.21
N ALA A 63 -15.77 9.37 -15.50
CA ALA A 63 -15.05 8.36 -16.27
C ALA A 63 -13.58 8.20 -15.83
N MET A 64 -12.99 9.23 -15.24
CA MET A 64 -11.61 9.22 -14.73
C MET A 64 -11.57 8.72 -13.28
N GLU A 65 -12.53 9.09 -12.43
CA GLU A 65 -12.72 8.54 -11.08
C GLU A 65 -12.92 7.02 -11.14
N ASN A 66 -13.81 6.53 -12.01
CA ASN A 66 -14.00 5.09 -12.21
C ASN A 66 -12.71 4.35 -12.62
N LYS A 67 -11.78 5.04 -13.30
CA LYS A 67 -10.47 4.46 -13.64
C LYS A 67 -9.52 4.50 -12.44
N ALA A 68 -9.54 5.57 -11.65
CA ALA A 68 -8.78 5.67 -10.43
C ALA A 68 -9.17 4.54 -9.46
N ASP A 69 -10.47 4.33 -9.26
CA ASP A 69 -11.01 3.22 -8.48
C ASP A 69 -10.53 1.87 -9.01
N ALA A 70 -10.60 1.64 -10.32
CA ALA A 70 -10.10 0.39 -10.91
C ALA A 70 -8.60 0.16 -10.68
N VAL A 71 -7.79 1.23 -10.66
CA VAL A 71 -6.36 1.17 -10.34
C VAL A 71 -6.14 0.82 -8.87
N ARG A 72 -6.86 1.49 -7.96
CA ARG A 72 -6.82 1.22 -6.52
C ARG A 72 -7.21 -0.23 -6.22
N ASP A 73 -8.35 -0.67 -6.75
CA ASP A 73 -8.85 -2.04 -6.66
C ASP A 73 -7.87 -3.09 -7.17
N MET A 74 -7.19 -2.82 -8.29
CA MET A 74 -6.19 -3.74 -8.85
C MET A 74 -4.95 -3.81 -7.96
N GLY A 75 -4.53 -2.67 -7.41
CA GLY A 75 -3.44 -2.55 -6.46
C GLY A 75 -3.70 -3.35 -5.20
N GLU A 76 -4.85 -3.13 -4.56
CA GLU A 76 -5.30 -3.85 -3.36
C GLU A 76 -5.35 -5.35 -3.62
N LYS A 77 -6.05 -5.81 -4.66
CA LYS A 77 -6.12 -7.24 -5.00
C LYS A 77 -4.76 -7.87 -5.25
N LYS A 78 -3.77 -7.09 -5.69
CA LYS A 78 -2.42 -7.58 -5.89
C LYS A 78 -1.62 -7.61 -4.59
N ALA A 79 -1.72 -6.56 -3.77
CA ALA A 79 -1.14 -6.52 -2.44
C ALA A 79 -1.68 -7.66 -1.57
N ASP A 80 -3.00 -7.86 -1.54
CA ASP A 80 -3.65 -8.94 -0.79
C ASP A 80 -3.14 -10.32 -1.22
N LYS A 81 -2.94 -10.54 -2.53
CA LYS A 81 -2.36 -11.80 -3.03
C LYS A 81 -0.90 -11.98 -2.63
N MET A 82 -0.17 -10.90 -2.40
CA MET A 82 1.23 -10.92 -1.98
C MET A 82 1.31 -11.19 -0.47
N GLU A 83 0.46 -10.55 0.33
CA GLU A 83 0.28 -10.84 1.76
C GLU A 83 -0.17 -12.29 1.98
N ASP A 84 -1.19 -12.76 1.26
CA ASP A 84 -1.64 -14.16 1.28
C ASP A 84 -0.50 -15.15 0.96
N GLN A 85 0.49 -14.74 0.17
CA GLN A 85 1.67 -15.55 -0.14
C GLN A 85 2.74 -15.43 0.95
N ALA A 86 2.91 -14.24 1.53
CA ALA A 86 3.80 -13.99 2.66
C ALA A 86 3.39 -14.83 3.87
N ASP A 87 2.11 -14.84 4.22
CA ASP A 87 1.53 -15.63 5.32
C ASP A 87 1.73 -17.15 5.18
N LYS A 88 1.92 -17.61 3.94
CA LYS A 88 2.16 -19.03 3.64
C LYS A 88 3.64 -19.42 3.73
N ILE A 89 4.54 -18.44 3.93
CA ILE A 89 5.95 -18.71 4.19
C ILE A 89 6.04 -19.21 5.64
N PRO A 90 6.43 -20.48 5.87
CA PRO A 90 6.56 -21.00 7.23
C PRO A 90 7.70 -20.28 7.96
N GLY A 91 7.40 -19.70 9.12
CA GLY A 91 8.35 -19.09 10.06
C GLY A 91 9.23 -20.08 10.82
#